data_AF-A0A7S2AB26-F1
#
_entry.id   AF-A0A7S2AB26-F1
#
_cell.length_a   1.000
_cell.length_b   1.000
_cell.length_c   1.000
_cell.angle_alpha   90.00
_cell.angle_beta   90.00
_cell.angle_gamma   90.00
#
_symmetry.space_group_name_H-M   'P 1'
#
loop_
_entity.id
_entity.type
_entity.pdbx_description
1 polymer ?
#
loop_
_entity_poly.entity_id
_entity_poly.type
_entity_poly.pdbx_seq_one_letter_code
_entity_poly.pdbx_strand_id
1 'polypeptide(L)'
;MRRSLLAGRNRVAGLVTPLCGQRKQLFSVYSFCRHETSAAPEEPDRKVSIEDDRKVGMERFESLGLEEAYEGESILRGDFGTKESPVIVRSWFDSRIVGCVGGKGETGHDLLWHEVRKDRPLVCLECGQYFSLRPHPFKLLLERDNLKNTEEVKQIDEMIVKAESEERPLTSDEKQKVGTLLKQFVEKEEAELVK
;
A
#
# COMPACT_ATOMS: atom_id res chain seq x y z
N MET A 1 -25.84 -59.14 0.79
CA MET A 1 -25.70 -60.46 0.16
C MET A 1 -24.82 -60.34 -1.07
N ARG A 2 -23.99 -61.37 -1.33
CA ARG A 2 -22.90 -61.44 -2.33
C ARG A 2 -23.40 -61.70 -3.77
N ARG A 3 -22.55 -61.35 -4.75
CA ARG A 3 -22.16 -62.04 -6.02
C ARG A 3 -22.16 -61.02 -7.19
N SER A 4 -21.06 -60.66 -7.87
CA SER A 4 -19.93 -61.35 -8.51
C SER A 4 -20.23 -61.92 -9.92
N LEU A 5 -19.55 -61.31 -10.91
CA LEU A 5 -18.72 -61.91 -11.99
C LEU A 5 -19.30 -62.27 -13.39
N LEU A 6 -18.49 -61.85 -14.39
CA LEU A 6 -18.19 -62.41 -15.74
C LEU A 6 -19.19 -62.13 -16.88
N ALA A 7 -18.86 -62.05 -18.16
CA ALA A 7 -17.67 -61.81 -19.00
C ALA A 7 -18.17 -61.99 -20.44
N GLY A 8 -17.63 -61.28 -21.44
CA GLY A 8 -18.02 -61.52 -22.83
C GLY A 8 -17.23 -60.69 -23.85
N ARG A 9 -16.06 -61.19 -24.23
CA ARG A 9 -15.29 -60.75 -25.42
C ARG A 9 -15.93 -61.34 -26.67
N ASN A 10 -15.89 -60.62 -27.79
CA ASN A 10 -15.43 -61.21 -29.06
C ASN A 10 -14.89 -60.14 -30.03
N ARG A 11 -13.68 -60.43 -30.53
CA ARG A 11 -12.96 -59.78 -31.63
C ARG A 11 -13.36 -60.44 -32.95
N VAL A 12 -13.21 -59.76 -34.09
CA VAL A 12 -12.58 -60.30 -35.33
C VAL A 12 -12.06 -59.11 -36.16
N ALA A 13 -10.72 -58.97 -36.29
CA ALA A 13 -9.88 -59.07 -37.51
C ALA A 13 -10.22 -58.07 -38.64
N GLY A 14 -9.29 -57.39 -39.31
CA GLY A 14 -7.85 -57.54 -39.43
C GLY A 14 -7.48 -57.18 -40.87
N LEU A 15 -6.30 -56.59 -41.10
CA LEU A 15 -5.45 -56.82 -42.28
C LEU A 15 -4.14 -56.06 -42.10
N VAL A 16 -3.04 -56.80 -42.27
CA VAL A 16 -1.66 -56.40 -42.05
C VAL A 16 -0.90 -56.69 -43.35
N THR A 17 -0.07 -55.75 -43.82
CA THR A 17 1.39 -55.87 -44.09
C THR A 17 1.70 -55.32 -45.51
N PRO A 18 2.97 -55.16 -45.93
CA PRO A 18 4.07 -54.38 -45.36
C PRO A 18 4.82 -53.58 -46.47
N LEU A 19 5.85 -52.79 -46.11
CA LEU A 19 7.09 -52.51 -46.89
C LEU A 19 7.86 -51.43 -46.10
N CYS A 20 8.79 -51.82 -45.23
CA CYS A 20 10.20 -52.12 -45.54
C CYS A 20 10.98 -50.88 -46.04
N GLY A 21 11.68 -50.25 -45.09
CA GLY A 21 13.07 -49.81 -45.22
C GLY A 21 13.39 -48.63 -46.14
N GLN A 22 13.82 -47.51 -45.52
CA GLN A 22 15.17 -46.92 -45.68
C GLN A 22 15.29 -45.70 -44.74
N ARG A 23 15.97 -45.85 -43.59
CA ARG A 23 17.34 -45.37 -43.34
C ARG A 23 17.51 -43.84 -43.51
N LYS A 24 17.57 -43.11 -42.39
CA LYS A 24 18.80 -42.53 -41.78
C LYS A 24 18.41 -41.51 -40.69
N GLN A 25 19.02 -41.66 -39.51
CA GLN A 25 19.64 -40.62 -38.66
C GLN A 25 18.99 -39.22 -38.62
N LEU A 26 18.73 -38.53 -37.51
CA LEU A 26 19.23 -38.50 -36.13
C LEU A 26 18.26 -37.60 -35.32
N PHE A 27 18.14 -37.86 -34.02
CA PHE A 27 17.70 -36.94 -32.95
C PHE A 27 16.75 -35.77 -33.32
N SER A 28 15.44 -35.98 -33.17
CA SER A 28 14.49 -34.87 -33.01
C SER A 28 14.30 -34.61 -31.53
N VAL A 29 15.10 -33.67 -31.02
CA VAL A 29 14.94 -33.04 -29.71
C VAL A 29 13.64 -32.26 -29.74
N TYR A 30 12.82 -32.45 -28.70
CA TYR A 30 11.73 -31.59 -28.26
C TYR A 30 11.46 -30.36 -29.16
N SER A 31 10.38 -30.45 -29.94
CA SER A 31 9.80 -29.30 -30.65
C SER A 31 9.28 -28.31 -29.61
N PHE A 32 10.17 -27.44 -29.15
CA PHE A 32 9.83 -26.23 -28.41
C PHE A 32 9.05 -25.34 -29.37
N CYS A 33 7.74 -25.19 -29.15
CA CYS A 33 6.92 -24.22 -29.86
C CYS A 33 7.49 -22.82 -29.61
N ARG A 34 8.30 -22.33 -30.55
CA ARG A 34 8.68 -20.94 -30.66
C ARG A 34 7.42 -20.20 -31.12
N HIS A 35 6.68 -19.61 -30.18
CA HIS A 35 5.79 -18.51 -30.55
C HIS A 35 6.72 -17.36 -30.91
N GLU A 36 6.82 -17.06 -32.21
CA GLU A 36 7.40 -15.81 -32.68
C GLU A 36 6.56 -14.68 -32.09
N THR A 37 7.04 -14.11 -30.99
CA THR A 37 6.57 -12.80 -30.56
C THR A 37 7.05 -11.83 -31.62
N SER A 38 6.15 -11.36 -32.48
CA SER A 38 6.40 -10.21 -33.33
C SER A 38 7.04 -9.13 -32.47
N ALA A 39 8.25 -8.68 -32.85
CA ALA A 39 8.94 -7.61 -32.17
C ALA A 39 7.98 -6.43 -32.05
N ALA A 40 7.63 -6.08 -30.80
CA ALA A 40 6.94 -4.83 -30.53
C ALA A 40 7.78 -3.70 -31.12
N PRO A 41 7.17 -2.65 -31.70
CA PRO A 41 7.92 -1.51 -32.20
C PRO A 41 8.79 -0.96 -31.07
N GLU A 42 10.08 -0.78 -31.34
CA GLU A 42 11.03 -0.20 -30.39
C GLU A 42 10.49 1.17 -29.96
N GLU A 43 10.10 1.27 -28.68
CA GLU A 43 9.71 2.53 -28.08
C GLU A 43 10.89 3.50 -28.15
N PRO A 44 10.65 4.81 -28.39
CA PRO A 44 11.72 5.79 -28.42
C PRO A 44 12.49 5.70 -27.11
N ASP A 45 13.82 5.56 -27.22
CA ASP A 45 14.81 5.36 -26.15
C ASP A 45 14.71 6.48 -25.11
N ARG A 46 13.69 6.38 -24.26
CA ARG A 46 13.45 7.27 -23.14
C ARG A 46 14.51 6.86 -22.13
N LYS A 47 15.47 7.74 -21.89
CA LYS A 47 16.35 7.64 -20.72
C LYS A 47 15.51 7.92 -19.47
N VAL A 48 14.56 7.04 -19.16
CA VAL A 48 14.13 6.88 -17.78
C VAL A 48 15.29 6.21 -17.08
N SER A 49 15.70 6.75 -15.93
CA SER A 49 16.63 6.05 -15.05
C SER A 49 16.08 4.65 -14.83
N ILE A 50 16.78 3.63 -15.35
CA ILE A 50 16.43 2.21 -15.24
C ILE A 50 16.15 1.81 -13.77
N GLU A 51 16.69 2.59 -12.83
CA GLU A 51 16.57 2.46 -11.39
C GLU A 51 15.17 2.80 -10.84
N ASP A 52 14.41 3.74 -11.41
CA ASP A 52 13.13 4.19 -10.80
C ASP A 52 11.91 3.39 -11.30
N ASP A 53 11.92 2.91 -12.54
CA ASP A 53 10.80 2.15 -13.14
C ASP A 53 10.67 0.72 -12.58
N ARG A 54 11.73 0.18 -11.98
CA ARG A 54 11.76 -1.19 -11.45
C ARG A 54 11.42 -1.29 -9.95
N LYS A 55 11.35 -0.17 -9.24
CA LYS A 55 11.03 -0.16 -7.81
C LYS A 55 9.56 -0.49 -7.62
N VAL A 56 9.28 -1.46 -6.75
CA VAL A 56 7.92 -1.88 -6.41
C VAL A 56 7.74 -1.98 -4.90
N GLY A 57 6.50 -1.87 -4.42
CA GLY A 57 6.19 -2.00 -3.00
C GLY A 57 6.86 -0.91 -2.14
N MET A 58 7.48 -1.32 -1.03
CA MET A 58 8.08 -0.39 -0.05
C MET A 58 9.29 0.36 -0.62
N GLU A 59 10.11 -0.29 -1.46
CA GLU A 59 11.27 0.37 -2.10
C GLU A 59 10.83 1.57 -2.95
N ARG A 60 9.71 1.44 -3.67
CA ARG A 60 9.12 2.57 -4.40
C ARG A 60 8.59 3.63 -3.45
N PHE A 61 7.97 3.22 -2.36
CA PHE A 61 7.39 4.12 -1.37
C PHE A 61 8.44 5.00 -0.68
N GLU A 62 9.55 4.38 -0.24
CA GLU A 62 10.72 5.06 0.31
C GLU A 62 11.35 5.99 -0.73
N SER A 63 11.50 5.54 -1.98
CA SER A 63 12.03 6.36 -3.07
C SER A 63 11.15 7.58 -3.40
N LEU A 64 9.88 7.58 -3.03
CA LEU A 64 8.97 8.72 -3.17
C LEU A 64 9.05 9.70 -1.98
N GLY A 65 9.77 9.35 -0.91
CA GLY A 65 9.91 10.19 0.28
C GLY A 65 8.63 10.34 1.09
N LEU A 66 7.72 9.37 1.02
CA LEU A 66 6.42 9.39 1.70
C LEU A 66 6.43 8.72 3.08
N GLU A 67 7.57 8.18 3.51
CA GLU A 67 7.75 7.42 4.76
C GLU A 67 7.34 8.22 6.00
N GLU A 68 7.89 9.43 6.17
CA GLU A 68 7.57 10.30 7.31
C GLU A 68 6.08 10.65 7.37
N ALA A 69 5.45 10.84 6.22
CA ALA A 69 4.03 11.15 6.14
C ALA A 69 3.15 9.92 6.49
N TYR A 70 3.63 8.69 6.23
CA TYR A 70 2.90 7.45 6.45
C TYR A 70 3.06 6.87 7.86
N GLU A 71 4.29 6.90 8.40
CA GLU A 71 4.57 6.43 9.76
C GLU A 71 4.07 7.42 10.82
N GLY A 72 4.08 8.71 10.48
CA GLY A 72 3.71 9.81 11.36
C GLY A 72 4.84 10.20 12.31
N GLU A 73 4.56 11.16 13.19
CA GLU A 73 5.58 11.74 14.05
C GLU A 73 6.06 10.75 15.13
N SER A 74 7.38 10.54 15.21
CA SER A 74 8.03 9.75 16.25
C SER A 74 8.10 10.47 17.60
N ILE A 75 8.23 11.80 17.57
CA ILE A 75 8.19 12.69 18.73
C ILE A 75 7.03 13.64 18.52
N LEU A 76 6.09 13.64 19.47
CA LEU A 76 4.95 14.56 19.48
C LEU A 76 5.46 15.97 19.80
N ARG A 77 5.62 16.80 18.77
CA ARG A 77 6.07 18.19 18.94
C ARG A 77 4.84 19.06 19.16
N GLY A 78 4.76 19.73 20.31
CA GLY A 78 3.64 20.61 20.61
C GLY A 78 3.70 21.19 22.00
N ASP A 79 2.68 21.99 22.31
CA ASP A 79 2.49 22.56 23.63
C ASP A 79 2.05 21.52 24.66
N PHE A 80 2.10 21.90 25.93
CA PHE A 80 1.62 21.05 27.02
C PHE A 80 0.12 20.83 26.90
N GLY A 81 -0.31 19.57 26.84
CA GLY A 81 -1.71 19.21 26.61
C GLY A 81 -2.61 19.51 27.81
N THR A 82 -3.61 20.37 27.63
CA THR A 82 -4.64 20.67 28.62
C THR A 82 -5.92 19.87 28.37
N LYS A 83 -6.89 19.96 29.27
CA LYS A 83 -8.19 19.29 29.11
C LYS A 83 -8.93 19.77 27.85
N GLU A 84 -8.83 21.06 27.55
CA GLU A 84 -9.45 21.71 26.40
C GLU A 84 -8.64 21.49 25.11
N SER A 85 -7.31 21.44 25.22
CA SER A 85 -6.39 21.24 24.10
C SER A 85 -5.41 20.10 24.40
N PRO A 86 -5.87 18.83 24.33
CA PRO A 86 -5.02 17.68 24.59
C PRO A 86 -3.98 17.50 23.49
N VAL A 87 -2.87 16.82 23.81
CA VAL A 87 -1.89 16.40 22.79
C VAL A 87 -2.52 15.34 21.89
N ILE A 88 -2.51 15.62 20.59
CA ILE A 88 -3.08 14.74 19.58
C ILE A 88 -2.07 13.65 19.20
N VAL A 89 -2.48 12.40 19.40
CA VAL A 89 -1.70 11.20 19.12
C VAL A 89 -2.27 10.53 17.88
N ARG A 90 -1.60 10.67 16.73
CA ARG A 90 -2.03 10.04 15.47
C ARG A 90 -1.73 8.55 15.50
N SER A 91 -2.69 7.68 15.16
CA SER A 91 -2.47 6.23 15.13
C SER A 91 -3.20 5.54 13.99
N TRP A 92 -2.56 4.51 13.43
CA TRP A 92 -3.19 3.56 12.51
C TRP A 92 -4.17 2.62 13.23
N PHE A 93 -3.99 2.40 14.53
CA PHE A 93 -4.81 1.50 15.32
C PHE A 93 -5.66 2.30 16.33
N ASP A 94 -6.61 1.61 16.97
CA ASP A 94 -7.45 2.21 18.02
C ASP A 94 -6.69 2.43 19.34
N SER A 95 -5.41 2.06 19.41
CA SER A 95 -4.50 2.44 20.50
C SER A 95 -3.10 2.80 19.97
N ARG A 96 -2.34 3.57 20.76
CA ARG A 96 -0.92 3.89 20.51
C ARG A 96 -0.18 4.04 21.84
N ILE A 97 1.02 3.45 21.91
CA ILE A 97 1.91 3.60 23.06
C ILE A 97 2.63 4.95 22.95
N VAL A 98 2.59 5.74 24.04
CA VAL A 98 3.21 7.06 24.12
C VAL A 98 4.11 7.12 25.35
N GLY A 99 5.33 7.62 25.17
CA GLY A 99 6.26 7.93 26.24
C GLY A 99 6.12 9.40 26.66
N CYS A 100 5.73 9.66 27.89
CA CYS A 100 5.65 11.01 28.47
C CYS A 100 6.87 11.25 29.38
N VAL A 101 7.59 12.35 29.13
CA VAL A 101 8.71 12.83 29.96
C VAL A 101 8.38 14.16 30.68
N GLY A 102 7.13 14.62 30.57
CA GLY A 102 6.67 15.88 31.12
C GLY A 102 6.99 17.13 30.27
N GLY A 103 6.65 18.29 30.82
CA GLY A 103 6.86 19.60 30.20
C GLY A 103 8.24 20.20 30.50
N LYS A 104 8.52 21.39 29.92
CA LYS A 104 9.77 22.11 30.24
C LYS A 104 9.73 22.60 31.70
N GLY A 105 10.81 22.35 32.45
CA GLY A 105 10.99 22.88 33.81
C GLY A 105 10.48 21.92 34.89
N GLU A 106 9.70 22.45 35.84
CA GLU A 106 9.28 21.73 37.07
C GLU A 106 8.26 20.60 36.83
N THR A 107 7.68 20.52 35.64
CA THR A 107 6.72 19.47 35.25
C THR A 107 7.38 18.30 34.52
N GLY A 108 8.70 18.33 34.37
CA GLY A 108 9.49 17.23 33.82
C GLY A 108 9.58 16.07 34.81
N HIS A 109 9.45 14.83 34.31
CA HIS A 109 9.51 13.62 35.12
C HIS A 109 10.14 12.46 34.33
N ASP A 110 10.36 11.33 34.99
CA ASP A 110 10.94 10.14 34.37
C ASP A 110 10.00 9.56 33.30
N LEU A 111 10.55 8.82 32.34
CA LEU A 111 9.80 8.27 31.22
C LEU A 111 8.66 7.35 31.68
N LEU A 112 7.42 7.77 31.47
CA LEU A 112 6.22 6.97 31.68
C LEU A 112 5.62 6.52 30.36
N TRP A 113 5.31 5.23 30.28
CA TRP A 113 4.65 4.63 29.13
C TRP A 113 3.14 4.55 29.34
N HIS A 114 2.39 5.08 28.38
CA HIS A 114 0.94 5.09 28.40
C HIS A 114 0.39 4.41 27.14
N GLU A 115 -0.64 3.59 27.31
CA GLU A 115 -1.47 3.13 26.19
C GLU A 115 -2.63 4.12 26.01
N VAL A 116 -2.53 5.00 25.01
CA VAL A 116 -3.61 5.91 24.65
C VAL A 116 -4.59 5.14 23.77
N ARG A 117 -5.88 5.16 24.12
CA ARG A 117 -6.94 4.44 23.40
C ARG A 117 -7.93 5.41 22.77
N LYS A 118 -8.57 4.97 21.69
CA LYS A 118 -9.70 5.65 21.07
C LYS A 118 -10.83 5.83 22.10
N ASP A 119 -11.50 6.97 22.05
CA ASP A 119 -12.64 7.36 22.90
C ASP A 119 -12.38 7.47 24.42
N ARG A 120 -11.13 7.27 24.87
CA ARG A 120 -10.73 7.50 26.26
C ARG A 120 -9.49 8.40 26.30
N PRO A 121 -9.68 9.72 26.54
CA PRO A 121 -8.53 10.59 26.77
C PRO A 121 -7.78 10.12 28.02
N LEU A 122 -6.45 10.13 27.94
CA LEU A 122 -5.56 9.70 29.01
C LEU A 122 -4.88 10.92 29.61
N VAL A 123 -4.74 10.93 30.93
CA VAL A 123 -4.01 11.97 31.66
C VAL A 123 -2.79 11.34 32.29
N CYS A 124 -1.60 11.91 32.07
CA CYS A 124 -0.40 11.50 32.79
C CYS A 124 -0.54 11.88 34.26
N LEU A 125 -0.30 10.94 35.17
CA LEU A 125 -0.49 11.14 36.62
C LEU A 125 0.63 11.97 37.26
N GLU A 126 1.78 12.13 36.61
CA GLU A 126 2.91 12.91 37.14
C GLU A 126 2.89 14.37 36.67
N CYS A 127 2.82 14.62 35.35
CA CYS A 127 2.74 16.00 34.85
C CYS A 127 1.32 16.54 34.69
N GLY A 128 0.29 15.69 34.63
CA GLY A 128 -1.09 16.11 34.35
C GLY A 128 -1.38 16.39 32.87
N GLN A 129 -0.50 15.97 31.95
CA GLN A 129 -0.69 16.18 30.51
C GLN A 129 -1.82 15.31 29.96
N TYR A 130 -2.70 15.92 29.15
CA TYR A 130 -3.79 15.22 28.47
C TYR A 130 -3.36 14.73 27.09
N PHE A 131 -3.74 13.49 26.77
CA PHE A 131 -3.52 12.85 25.48
C PHE A 131 -4.85 12.38 24.90
N SER A 132 -5.04 12.60 23.60
CA SER A 132 -6.20 12.12 22.84
C SER A 132 -5.74 11.45 21.56
N LEU A 133 -6.34 10.29 21.25
CA LEU A 133 -6.00 9.53 20.05
C LEU A 133 -6.84 9.97 18.86
N ARG A 134 -6.19 10.20 17.72
CA ARG A 134 -6.82 10.48 16.43
C ARG A 134 -6.36 9.47 15.39
N PRO A 135 -7.22 9.10 14.42
CA PRO A 135 -6.82 8.22 13.33
C PRO A 135 -5.74 8.90 12.48
N HIS A 136 -4.83 8.09 11.94
CA HIS A 136 -3.82 8.56 11.01
C HIS A 136 -4.46 9.09 9.71
N PRO A 137 -3.97 10.19 9.11
CA PRO A 137 -4.48 10.72 7.83
C PRO A 137 -4.63 9.66 6.73
N PHE A 138 -3.61 8.82 6.54
CA PHE A 138 -3.64 7.76 5.53
C PHE A 138 -4.63 6.64 5.86
N LYS A 139 -4.92 6.40 7.14
CA LYS A 139 -5.99 5.46 7.55
C LYS A 139 -7.35 5.96 7.07
N LEU A 140 -7.61 7.26 7.22
CA LEU A 140 -8.85 7.87 6.75
C LEU A 140 -9.02 7.68 5.24
N LEU A 141 -7.96 7.91 4.46
CA LEU A 141 -7.96 7.73 3.00
C LEU A 141 -8.29 6.29 2.58
N LEU A 142 -7.85 5.29 3.34
CA LEU A 142 -8.05 3.87 3.00
C LEU A 142 -9.41 3.31 3.46
N GLU A 143 -9.93 3.75 4.60
CA GLU A 143 -11.11 3.14 5.23
C GLU A 143 -12.45 3.71 4.73
N ARG A 144 -12.46 4.82 4.00
CA ARG A 144 -13.71 5.46 3.59
C ARG A 144 -14.02 5.21 2.11
N ASP A 145 -14.96 4.32 1.86
CA ASP A 145 -15.65 4.20 0.56
C ASP A 145 -16.34 5.51 0.12
N ASN A 146 -16.62 6.42 1.05
CA ASN A 146 -17.29 7.71 0.83
C ASN A 146 -16.34 8.93 0.75
N LEU A 147 -15.01 8.77 0.88
CA LEU A 147 -14.07 9.90 0.72
C LEU A 147 -13.82 10.31 -0.73
N LYS A 148 -14.18 9.46 -1.69
CA LYS A 148 -14.12 9.76 -3.12
C LYS A 148 -14.97 10.97 -3.53
N ASN A 149 -15.73 11.56 -2.60
CA ASN A 149 -16.62 12.69 -2.85
C ASN A 149 -16.14 14.05 -2.36
N THR A 150 -15.06 14.16 -1.59
CA THR A 150 -14.47 15.46 -1.25
C THR A 150 -13.74 16.04 -2.46
N GLU A 151 -13.83 17.35 -2.63
CA GLU A 151 -13.31 18.04 -3.81
C GLU A 151 -11.77 17.94 -3.88
N GLU A 152 -11.09 17.95 -2.74
CA GLU A 152 -9.64 17.85 -2.65
C GLU A 152 -9.14 16.48 -3.11
N VAL A 153 -9.80 15.41 -2.68
CA VAL A 153 -9.43 14.03 -3.03
C VAL A 153 -9.73 13.77 -4.51
N LYS A 154 -10.84 14.30 -5.05
CA LYS A 154 -11.11 14.24 -6.49
C LYS A 154 -10.03 14.92 -7.32
N GLN A 155 -9.59 16.11 -6.91
CA GLN A 155 -8.53 16.83 -7.62
C GLN A 155 -7.20 16.07 -7.59
N ILE A 156 -6.88 15.41 -6.47
CA ILE A 156 -5.71 14.54 -6.37
C ILE A 156 -5.85 13.34 -7.30
N ASP A 157 -7.00 12.64 -7.26
CA ASP A 157 -7.26 11.47 -8.10
C ASP A 157 -7.21 11.82 -9.58
N GLU A 158 -7.82 12.94 -10.01
CA GLU A 158 -7.75 13.42 -11.40
C GLU A 158 -6.32 13.71 -11.84
N MET A 159 -5.51 14.32 -10.97
CA MET A 159 -4.10 14.60 -11.27
C MET A 159 -3.28 13.31 -11.40
N ILE A 160 -3.51 12.32 -10.53
CA ILE A 160 -2.83 11.02 -10.58
C ILE A 160 -3.25 10.26 -11.83
N VAL A 161 -4.55 10.13 -12.09
CA VAL A 161 -5.09 9.43 -13.28
C VAL A 161 -4.59 10.09 -14.56
N LYS A 162 -4.52 11.43 -14.61
CA LYS A 162 -3.96 12.13 -15.77
C LYS A 162 -2.48 11.79 -15.97
N ALA A 163 -1.66 11.81 -14.92
CA ALA A 163 -0.25 11.46 -15.01
C ALA A 163 -0.03 9.99 -15.42
N GLU A 164 -0.86 9.07 -14.91
CA GLU A 164 -0.86 7.67 -15.30
C GLU A 164 -1.26 7.47 -16.76
N SER A 165 -2.30 8.17 -17.23
CA SER A 165 -2.73 8.12 -18.64
C SER A 165 -1.69 8.67 -19.62
N GLU A 166 -0.83 9.56 -19.14
CA GLU A 166 0.28 10.17 -19.90
C GLU A 166 1.60 9.38 -19.70
N GLU A 167 1.58 8.26 -18.96
CA GLU A 167 2.72 7.39 -18.63
C GLU A 167 3.96 8.21 -18.19
N ARG A 168 3.72 9.20 -17.33
CA ARG A 168 4.76 10.08 -16.81
C ARG A 168 4.71 10.19 -15.30
N PRO A 169 5.85 10.44 -14.64
CA PRO A 169 5.84 10.79 -13.23
C PRO A 169 5.13 12.14 -13.01
N LEU A 170 4.58 12.31 -11.80
CA LEU A 170 4.10 13.61 -11.34
C LEU A 170 5.26 14.62 -11.35
N THR A 171 5.01 15.78 -11.93
CA THR A 171 5.95 16.90 -11.92
C THR A 171 6.16 17.42 -10.49
N SER A 172 7.26 18.15 -10.27
CA SER A 172 7.53 18.85 -9.00
C SER A 172 6.31 19.64 -8.50
N ASP A 173 5.69 20.39 -9.40
CA ASP A 173 4.58 21.29 -9.06
C ASP A 173 3.30 20.52 -8.75
N GLU A 174 3.03 19.44 -9.48
CA GLU A 174 1.91 18.54 -9.20
C GLU A 174 2.08 17.85 -7.84
N LYS A 175 3.31 17.39 -7.50
CA LYS A 175 3.62 16.84 -6.18
C LYS A 175 3.39 17.86 -5.07
N GLN A 176 3.83 19.09 -5.26
CA GLN A 176 3.62 20.17 -4.29
C GLN A 176 2.12 20.47 -4.11
N LYS A 177 1.35 20.45 -5.20
CA LYS A 177 -0.10 20.67 -5.18
C LYS A 177 -0.84 19.52 -4.51
N VAL A 178 -0.49 18.27 -4.79
CA VAL A 178 -1.03 17.08 -4.09
C VAL A 178 -0.74 17.17 -2.59
N GLY A 179 0.49 17.53 -2.20
CA GLY A 179 0.83 17.73 -0.79
C GLY A 179 0.00 18.83 -0.12
N THR A 180 -0.26 19.94 -0.82
CA THR A 180 -1.10 21.03 -0.32
C THR A 180 -2.56 20.60 -0.15
N LEU A 181 -3.12 19.89 -1.13
CA LEU A 181 -4.50 19.38 -1.09
C LEU A 181 -4.68 18.33 0.02
N LEU A 182 -3.72 17.42 0.18
CA LEU A 182 -3.71 16.45 1.29
C LEU A 182 -3.68 17.16 2.64
N LYS A 183 -2.88 18.22 2.79
CA LYS A 183 -2.82 19.01 4.03
C LYS A 183 -4.17 19.68 4.33
N GLN A 184 -4.79 20.31 3.33
CA GLN A 184 -6.11 20.93 3.47
C GLN A 184 -7.19 19.91 3.85
N PHE A 185 -7.14 18.72 3.26
CA PHE A 185 -8.05 17.63 3.60
C PHE A 185 -7.88 17.20 5.07
N VAL A 186 -6.64 17.01 5.53
CA VAL A 186 -6.35 16.66 6.92
C VAL A 186 -6.83 17.75 7.88
N GLU A 187 -6.57 19.02 7.59
CA GLU A 187 -7.01 20.15 8.42
C GLU A 187 -8.55 20.24 8.53
N LYS A 188 -9.28 19.97 7.42
CA LYS A 188 -10.75 19.93 7.43
C LYS A 188 -11.30 18.81 8.30
N GLU A 189 -10.72 17.62 8.18
CA GLU A 189 -11.08 16.47 9.01
C GLU A 189 -10.78 16.71 10.48
N GLU A 190 -9.63 17.30 10.80
CA GLU A 190 -9.30 17.72 12.17
C GLU A 190 -10.34 18.71 12.71
N ALA A 191 -10.82 19.66 11.91
CA ALA A 191 -11.84 20.62 12.31
C ALA A 191 -13.23 19.99 12.52
N GLU A 192 -13.61 18.99 11.72
CA GLU A 192 -14.87 18.25 11.91
C GLU A 192 -14.84 17.37 13.16
N LEU A 193 -13.69 16.79 13.46
CA LEU A 193 -13.46 15.94 14.62
C LEU A 193 -13.41 16.69 15.97
N VAL A 194 -13.30 18.03 15.95
CA VAL A 194 -13.30 18.91 17.13
C VAL A 194 -14.71 19.46 17.45
N LYS A 195 -15.69 19.32 16.54
CA LYS A 195 -17.10 19.69 16.76
C LYS A 195 -17.86 18.59 17.48
#